data_AF-A0A923LI22-F1
#
_entry.id   AF-A0A923LI22-F1
#
_cell.length_a   1.000
_cell.length_b   1.000
_cell.length_c   1.000
_cell.angle_alpha   90.00
_cell.angle_beta   90.00
_cell.angle_gamma   90.00
#
_symmetry.space_group_name_H-M   'P 1'
#
loop_
_entity.id
_entity.type
_entity.pdbx_description
1 polymer ?
#
loop_
_entity_poly.entity_id
_entity_poly.type
_entity_poly.pdbx_seq_one_letter_code
_entity_poly.pdbx_strand_id
1 'polypeptide(L)' 'MLNPKQNEKIIDDYDYLSNAASSMDCTGLIPTLAKSEEELESYNDVYQFTPPVISAKKRTPCHK' A
#
# COMPACT_ATOMS: atom_id res chain seq x y z
N MET A 1 21.09 -28.64 24.35
CA MET A 1 21.37 -27.50 23.46
C MET A 1 21.36 -28.04 22.04
N LEU A 2 20.48 -27.54 21.17
CA LEU A 2 20.44 -27.98 19.78
C LEU A 2 21.73 -27.51 19.09
N ASN A 3 22.35 -28.35 18.26
CA ASN A 3 23.49 -27.91 17.47
C ASN A 3 23.03 -26.82 16.50
N PRO A 4 23.84 -25.77 16.26
CA PRO A 4 23.46 -24.65 15.41
C PRO A 4 23.05 -25.11 14.00
N LYS A 5 23.73 -26.12 13.44
CA LYS A 5 23.36 -26.71 12.13
C LYS A 5 21.97 -27.36 12.10
N GLN A 6 21.51 -27.91 13.22
CA GLN A 6 20.17 -28.50 13.30
C GLN A 6 19.11 -27.40 13.41
N ASN A 7 19.44 -26.28 14.06
CA ASN A 7 18.57 -25.12 14.16
C ASN A 7 18.34 -24.47 12.79
N GLU A 8 19.40 -24.25 12.01
CA GLU A 8 19.30 -23.75 10.62
C GLU A 8 18.39 -24.64 9.77
N LYS A 9 18.61 -25.97 9.84
CA LYS A 9 17.84 -26.91 9.05
C LYS A 9 16.34 -26.91 9.39
N ILE A 10 16.01 -26.73 10.68
CA ILE A 10 14.63 -26.57 11.12
C ILE A 10 14.03 -25.29 10.53
N ILE A 11 14.76 -24.17 10.59
CA ILE A 11 14.28 -22.88 10.04
C ILE A 11 14.00 -23.01 8.53
N ASP A 12 14.93 -23.59 7.77
CA ASP A 12 14.77 -23.80 6.32
C ASP A 12 13.57 -24.69 5.98
N ASP A 13 13.37 -25.78 6.73
CA ASP A 13 12.26 -26.72 6.52
C ASP A 13 10.87 -26.05 6.79
N TYR A 14 10.83 -24.94 7.54
CA TYR A 14 9.60 -24.16 7.85
C TYR A 14 9.48 -22.82 7.09
N ASP A 15 10.39 -22.52 6.15
CA ASP A 15 10.42 -21.25 5.40
C ASP A 15 9.55 -21.25 4.13
N TYR A 16 8.59 -22.16 4.03
CA TYR A 16 7.73 -22.33 2.85
C TYR A 16 6.83 -21.12 2.54
N LEU A 17 6.56 -20.25 3.52
CA LEU A 17 5.77 -19.02 3.32
C LEU A 17 6.59 -17.84 2.83
N SER A 18 7.93 -17.90 2.87
CA SER A 18 8.75 -16.78 2.40
C SER A 18 8.59 -16.51 0.91
N ASN A 19 8.20 -17.52 0.14
CA ASN A 19 7.81 -17.39 -1.28
C ASN A 19 6.28 -17.35 -1.49
N ALA A 20 5.46 -17.43 -0.45
CA ALA A 20 4.00 -17.37 -0.57
C ALA A 20 3.46 -15.95 -0.82
N ALA A 21 4.31 -14.93 -0.63
CA ALA A 21 4.03 -13.58 -1.09
C ALA A 21 4.06 -13.55 -2.63
N SER A 22 2.92 -13.79 -3.26
CA SER A 22 2.78 -13.66 -4.71
C SER A 22 2.95 -12.19 -5.09
N SER A 23 3.91 -11.89 -5.97
CA SER A 23 4.05 -10.55 -6.56
C SER A 23 2.87 -10.14 -7.44
N MET A 24 1.90 -11.04 -7.65
CA MET A 24 0.68 -10.82 -8.42
C MET A 24 -0.54 -10.52 -7.55
N ASP A 25 -0.36 -10.09 -6.30
CA ASP A 25 -1.49 -9.58 -5.52
C ASP A 25 -2.06 -8.36 -6.26
N CYS A 26 -3.24 -8.53 -6.86
CA CYS A 26 -3.95 -7.47 -7.57
C CYS A 26 -4.52 -6.47 -6.55
N THR A 27 -3.65 -5.67 -5.95
CA THR A 27 -3.97 -4.66 -4.93
C THR A 27 -4.89 -3.54 -5.44
N GLY A 28 -5.20 -3.51 -6.74
CA GLY A 28 -5.94 -2.43 -7.38
C GLY A 28 -5.16 -1.12 -7.45
N LEU A 29 -3.89 -1.11 -7.05
CA LEU A 29 -3.02 0.05 -7.16
C LEU A 29 -2.55 0.21 -8.61
N ILE A 30 -2.62 1.44 -9.13
CA ILE A 30 -2.10 1.75 -10.46
C ILE A 30 -0.57 1.49 -10.43
N PRO A 31 -0.04 0.64 -11.32
CA PRO A 31 1.35 0.16 -11.23
C PRO A 31 2.40 1.25 -11.51
N THR A 32 1.98 2.39 -12.06
CA THR A 32 2.84 3.52 -12.38
C THR A 32 2.16 4.84 -12.01
N LEU A 33 2.97 5.86 -11.73
CA LEU A 33 2.47 7.22 -11.62
C LEU A 33 1.91 7.71 -12.98
N ALA A 34 0.94 8.61 -12.92
CA ALA A 34 0.48 9.33 -14.11
C ALA A 34 1.67 10.08 -14.75
N LYS A 35 1.75 10.04 -16.08
CA LYS A 35 2.83 10.68 -16.84
C LYS A 35 2.58 12.17 -17.06
N SER A 36 1.33 12.61 -16.98
CA SER A 36 0.94 14.00 -17.14
C SER A 36 -0.32 14.34 -16.34
N GLU A 37 -0.61 15.64 -16.21
CA GLU A 37 -1.82 16.14 -15.55
C GLU A 37 -3.08 15.77 -16.33
N GLU A 38 -3.03 15.74 -17.66
CA GLU A 38 -4.16 15.35 -18.49
C GLU A 38 -4.55 13.88 -18.29
N GLU A 39 -3.56 13.00 -18.11
CA GLU A 39 -3.80 11.59 -17.80
C GLU A 39 -4.47 11.45 -16.42
N LEU A 40 -4.04 12.25 -15.44
CA LEU A 40 -4.63 12.27 -14.09
C LEU A 40 -6.10 12.71 -14.12
N GLU A 41 -6.41 13.77 -14.87
CA GLU A 41 -7.79 14.27 -15.04
C GLU A 41 -8.67 13.22 -15.74
N SER A 42 -8.16 12.58 -16.80
CA SER A 42 -8.88 11.51 -17.49
C SER A 42 -9.18 10.31 -16.58
N TYR A 43 -8.28 9.96 -15.66
CA TYR A 43 -8.57 8.91 -14.67
C TYR A 43 -9.65 9.34 -13.69
N ASN A 44 -9.61 10.61 -13.27
CA ASN A 44 -10.57 11.17 -12.35
C ASN A 44 -12.00 11.22 -12.93
N ASP A 45 -12.12 11.50 -14.23
CA ASP A 45 -13.40 11.51 -14.97
C ASP A 45 -14.11 10.14 -14.96
N VAL A 46 -13.34 9.05 -14.96
CA VAL A 46 -13.89 7.68 -14.93
C VAL A 46 -14.26 7.28 -13.51
N TYR A 47 -13.39 7.57 -12.54
CA TYR A 47 -13.60 7.26 -11.13
C TYR A 47 -12.81 8.19 -10.21
N GLN A 48 -13.51 8.84 -9.28
CA GLN A 48 -12.90 9.71 -8.28
C GLN A 48 -12.20 8.89 -7.19
N PHE A 49 -10.93 8.55 -7.41
CA PHE A 49 -10.11 7.75 -6.50
C PHE A 49 -9.59 8.54 -5.29
N THR A 50 -9.56 9.87 -5.38
CA THR A 50 -9.10 10.75 -4.30
C THR A 50 -10.22 11.04 -3.31
N PRO A 51 -9.92 11.10 -2.00
CA PRO A 51 -10.90 11.55 -1.02
C PRO A 51 -11.33 12.99 -1.34
N PRO A 52 -12.60 13.35 -1.08
CA PRO A 52 -13.08 14.70 -1.34
C PRO A 52 -12.24 15.72 -0.57
N VAL A 53 -11.83 16.78 -1.24
CA VAL A 53 -11.04 17.85 -0.61
C VAL A 53 -11.93 18.62 0.34
N ILE A 54 -11.85 18.31 1.64
CA ILE A 54 -12.54 19.07 2.68
C ILE A 54 -11.70 20.31 2.96
N SER A 55 -12.16 21.47 2.50
CA SER A 55 -11.54 22.73 2.89
C SER A 55 -11.58 22.89 4.41
N ALA A 56 -10.44 23.18 5.03
CA ALA A 56 -10.39 23.39 6.47
C ALA A 56 -11.26 24.61 6.82
N LYS A 57 -12.42 24.37 7.42
CA LYS A 57 -13.27 25.42 7.96
C LYS A 57 -12.43 26.17 8.99
N LYS A 58 -12.11 27.45 8.72
CA LYS A 58 -11.41 28.31 9.68
C LYS A 58 -12.16 28.21 11.00
N ARG A 59 -11.54 27.62 12.03
CA ARG A 59 -12.13 27.56 13.37
C ARG A 59 -12.29 29.00 13.83
N THR A 60 -13.52 29.49 13.91
CA THR A 60 -13.79 30.73 14.64
C THR A 60 -13.46 30.46 16.11
N PRO A 61 -12.69 31.32 16.78
CA PRO A 61 -12.40 31.13 18.21
C PRO A 61 -13.72 31.19 18.98
N CYS A 62 -14.07 30.11 19.69
CA CYS A 62 -15.10 30.22 20.71
C CYS A 62 -14.56 31.18 21.79
N HIS A 63 -15.29 32.26 22.03
CA HIS A 63 -14.97 33.16 23.13
C HIS A 63 -15.21 32.37 24.42
N LYS A 64 -14.16 32.25 25.24
CA LYS A 64 -14.21 31.64 26.56
C LYS A 64 -15.15 32.39 27.48
#